data_AF-A0A950J8K8-F1
#
_entry.id   AF-A0A950J8K8-F1
#
_cell.length_a   1.000
_cell.length_b   1.000
_cell.length_c   1.000
_cell.angle_alpha   90.00
_cell.angle_beta   90.00
_cell.angle_gamma   90.00
#
_symmetry.space_group_name_H-M   'P 1'
#
loop_
_entity.id
_entity.type
_entity.pdbx_description
1 polymer ?
#
loop_
_entity_poly.entity_id
_entity_poly.type
_entity_poly.pdbx_seq_one_letter_code
_entity_poly.pdbx_strand_id
1 'polypeptide(L)'
;MSALATKREGKMTKILRNIGVSAAFAAASFMSGQALLPGSLGGSGAQAQVSAAPLGHRQPRATDLSRDSSQQTTKAPEDVALERALNNICRGCSPIIPVRDVPRYDVTRACPAGDASESCRKDEEKARQTLKEQWGTFTDKARSDCVQTNEIGGRPSYVQLGICLKTTQIAPTLPEGR
;
A
#
# COMPACT_ATOMS: atom_id res chain seq x y z
N MET A 1 -69.00 -7.75 -10.78
CA MET A 1 -68.93 -6.94 -9.55
C MET A 1 -67.46 -6.82 -9.19
N SER A 2 -66.69 -6.00 -9.91
CA SER A 2 -66.45 -4.56 -9.71
C SER A 2 -65.04 -4.39 -9.14
N ALA A 3 -64.22 -3.70 -9.92
CA ALA A 3 -62.83 -3.33 -9.68
C ALA A 3 -62.68 -2.37 -8.48
N LEU A 4 -61.45 -2.18 -8.01
CA LEU A 4 -60.82 -0.85 -7.90
C LEU A 4 -59.31 -0.96 -7.65
N ALA A 5 -58.57 -0.48 -8.64
CA ALA A 5 -57.16 -0.13 -8.57
C ALA A 5 -56.98 1.19 -7.80
N THR A 6 -55.85 1.35 -7.09
CA THR A 6 -55.33 2.68 -6.75
C THR A 6 -53.85 2.79 -7.11
N LYS A 7 -53.63 3.68 -8.07
CA LYS A 7 -52.38 4.20 -8.65
C LYS A 7 -52.05 5.53 -7.96
N ARG A 8 -50.78 5.77 -7.57
CA ARG A 8 -50.12 7.11 -7.47
C ARG A 8 -48.59 6.89 -7.55
N GLU A 9 -47.95 7.04 -8.70
CA GLU A 9 -47.33 8.27 -9.24
C GLU A 9 -46.49 9.10 -8.25
N GLY A 10 -45.16 8.89 -8.32
CA GLY A 10 -44.17 9.88 -8.76
C GLY A 10 -43.84 11.09 -7.87
N LYS A 11 -42.57 11.21 -7.46
CA LYS A 11 -41.82 12.47 -7.61
C LYS A 11 -40.30 12.28 -7.47
N MET A 12 -39.61 12.55 -8.58
CA MET A 12 -38.19 12.92 -8.61
C MET A 12 -37.93 14.10 -7.66
N THR A 13 -36.83 14.06 -6.90
CA THR A 13 -36.27 15.26 -6.26
C THR A 13 -34.79 15.33 -6.62
N LYS A 14 -34.50 16.06 -7.70
CA LYS A 14 -33.16 16.61 -7.98
C LYS A 14 -32.90 17.72 -6.97
N ILE A 15 -31.81 17.66 -6.23
CA ILE A 15 -31.25 18.81 -5.51
C ILE A 15 -29.82 18.99 -5.99
N LEU A 16 -29.62 20.06 -6.75
CA LEU A 16 -28.34 20.62 -7.19
C LEU A 16 -28.14 21.97 -6.50
N ARG A 17 -26.86 22.37 -6.35
CA ARG A 17 -26.29 23.67 -5.88
C ARG A 17 -26.23 23.82 -4.35
N ASN A 18 -25.16 24.33 -3.73
CA ASN A 18 -24.30 25.49 -4.02
C ASN A 18 -22.87 25.23 -3.45
N ILE A 19 -21.76 25.57 -4.13
CA ILE A 19 -21.04 26.86 -4.14
C ILE A 19 -20.80 27.49 -2.75
N GLY A 20 -19.56 27.30 -2.27
CA GLY A 20 -18.67 28.37 -1.80
C GLY A 20 -18.70 28.76 -0.33
N VAL A 21 -17.62 28.47 0.42
CA VAL A 21 -17.02 29.37 1.41
C VAL A 21 -15.51 29.11 1.49
N SER A 22 -14.76 30.22 1.47
CA SER A 22 -13.32 30.41 1.50
C SER A 22 -12.61 29.94 2.78
N ALA A 23 -11.32 29.62 2.66
CA ALA A 23 -10.35 29.89 3.72
C ALA A 23 -8.97 30.23 3.11
N ALA A 24 -8.49 31.41 3.46
CA ALA A 24 -7.23 31.99 3.04
C ALA A 24 -6.04 31.24 3.65
N PHE A 25 -5.01 30.95 2.85
CA PHE A 25 -3.68 30.69 3.36
C PHE A 25 -2.84 31.95 3.14
N ALA A 26 -2.69 32.71 4.21
CA ALA A 26 -1.77 33.83 4.27
C ALA A 26 -0.33 33.29 4.14
N ALA A 27 0.36 33.67 3.07
CA ALA A 27 1.78 33.43 2.91
C ALA A 27 2.54 34.36 3.86
N ALA A 28 3.19 33.80 4.89
CA ALA A 28 4.14 34.52 5.71
C ALA A 28 5.45 34.71 4.93
N SER A 29 5.67 35.93 4.44
CA SER A 29 6.93 36.35 3.84
C SER A 29 7.99 36.54 4.93
N PHE A 30 8.95 35.62 5.04
CA PHE A 30 10.16 35.84 5.82
C PHE A 30 11.12 36.73 5.02
N MET A 31 11.19 38.01 5.39
CA MET A 31 12.27 38.93 4.99
C MET A 31 13.58 38.48 5.64
N SER A 32 14.54 38.02 4.83
CA SER A 32 15.93 37.86 5.27
C SER A 32 16.75 39.03 4.74
N GLY A 33 17.43 39.69 5.67
CA GLY A 33 18.17 40.92 5.48
C GLY A 33 19.33 40.80 4.49
N GLN A 34 19.57 41.92 3.82
CA GLN A 34 20.64 42.15 2.87
C GLN A 34 21.85 42.68 3.66
N ALA A 35 22.96 41.97 3.65
CA ALA A 35 24.26 42.49 4.07
C ALA A 35 25.26 42.26 2.92
N LEU A 36 25.72 43.39 2.38
CA LEU A 36 26.71 43.54 1.32
C LEU A 36 28.09 43.04 1.76
N LEU A 37 28.81 42.34 0.89
CA LEU A 37 30.28 42.38 0.77
C LEU A 37 30.72 42.02 -0.68
N PRO A 38 31.90 42.47 -1.14
CA PRO A 38 32.21 42.76 -2.55
C PRO A 38 32.70 41.54 -3.35
N GLY A 39 32.69 41.70 -4.67
CA GLY A 39 32.93 40.63 -5.63
C GLY A 39 34.35 40.06 -5.70
N SER A 40 34.41 38.88 -6.33
CA SER A 40 35.53 38.48 -7.18
C SER A 40 35.05 37.49 -8.22
N LEU A 41 35.40 37.80 -9.47
CA LEU A 41 35.27 36.95 -10.65
C LEU A 41 36.22 35.75 -10.49
N GLY A 42 35.77 34.56 -10.89
CA GLY A 42 36.66 33.39 -10.99
C GLY A 42 35.89 32.09 -11.15
N GLY A 43 35.65 31.68 -12.39
CA GLY A 43 35.24 30.30 -12.67
C GLY A 43 36.39 29.33 -12.47
N SER A 44 36.10 28.11 -12.03
CA SER A 44 36.77 26.86 -12.45
C SER A 44 36.17 25.66 -11.72
N GLY A 45 36.26 24.51 -12.37
CA GLY A 45 35.48 23.31 -12.09
C GLY A 45 35.78 22.59 -10.78
N ALA A 46 34.77 21.78 -10.41
CA ALA A 46 34.84 20.46 -9.79
C ALA A 46 36.02 20.13 -8.87
N GLN A 47 35.71 19.88 -7.59
CA GLN A 47 36.02 18.61 -6.92
C GLN A 47 35.37 18.62 -5.53
N ALA A 48 34.14 18.09 -5.44
CA ALA A 48 33.58 17.70 -4.15
C ALA A 48 34.26 16.39 -3.73
N GLN A 49 35.29 16.52 -2.91
CA GLN A 49 36.04 15.39 -2.34
C GLN A 49 35.14 14.74 -1.28
N VAL A 50 34.37 13.73 -1.68
CA VAL A 50 33.55 12.93 -0.77
C VAL A 50 34.48 11.99 -0.01
N SER A 51 34.73 12.29 1.26
CA SER A 51 35.45 11.41 2.17
C SER A 51 34.79 10.02 2.19
N ALA A 52 35.50 9.00 1.73
CA ALA A 52 35.04 7.63 1.71
C ALA A 52 34.93 7.10 3.16
N ALA A 53 33.71 6.78 3.59
CA ALA A 53 33.49 6.13 4.89
C ALA A 53 34.04 4.68 4.87
N PRO A 54 34.50 4.15 6.03
CA PRO A 54 35.05 2.81 6.15
C PRO A 54 34.14 1.73 5.55
N LEU A 55 34.72 0.96 4.63
CA LEU A 55 34.05 -0.09 3.86
C LEU A 55 33.88 -1.33 4.73
N GLY A 56 32.65 -1.59 5.18
CA GLY A 56 32.33 -2.78 5.99
C GLY A 56 30.90 -3.32 5.83
N HIS A 57 29.87 -2.47 5.75
CA HIS A 57 28.46 -2.92 5.69
C HIS A 57 27.58 -2.07 4.76
N ARG A 58 28.13 -1.61 3.62
CA ARG A 58 27.32 -0.89 2.65
C ARG A 58 26.54 -1.88 1.80
N GLN A 59 25.21 -1.75 1.80
CA GLN A 59 24.35 -2.40 0.80
C GLN A 59 24.88 -2.07 -0.62
N PRO A 60 25.03 -3.05 -1.52
CA PRO A 60 25.47 -2.81 -2.89
C PRO A 60 24.58 -1.73 -3.53
N ARG A 61 25.18 -0.71 -4.14
CA ARG A 61 24.41 0.22 -4.97
C ARG A 61 23.95 -0.54 -6.22
N ALA A 62 22.87 -0.08 -6.84
CA ALA A 62 22.38 -0.67 -8.09
C ALA A 62 23.46 -0.71 -9.20
N THR A 63 24.48 0.14 -9.13
CA THR A 63 25.66 0.15 -10.01
C THR A 63 26.70 -0.92 -9.69
N ASP A 64 26.69 -1.43 -8.45
CA ASP A 64 27.62 -2.44 -7.94
C ASP A 64 27.09 -3.86 -8.18
N LEU A 65 25.82 -3.97 -8.59
CA LEU A 65 25.23 -5.19 -9.11
C LEU A 65 25.43 -5.19 -10.64
N SER A 66 26.05 -6.24 -11.17
CA SER A 66 26.09 -6.45 -12.62
C SER A 66 24.65 -6.41 -13.16
N ARG A 67 24.40 -5.54 -14.14
CA ARG A 67 23.08 -5.40 -14.80
C ARG A 67 22.64 -6.66 -15.53
N ASP A 68 23.55 -7.62 -15.64
CA ASP A 68 23.41 -8.87 -16.35
C ASP A 68 23.18 -10.02 -15.37
N SER A 69 21.90 -10.21 -15.00
CA SER A 69 21.37 -11.53 -14.59
C SER A 69 19.85 -11.54 -14.45
N SER A 70 19.19 -10.37 -14.39
CA SER A 70 17.75 -10.29 -14.11
C SER A 70 16.87 -9.94 -15.31
N GLN A 71 17.44 -9.58 -16.46
CA GLN A 71 16.63 -9.09 -17.60
C GLN A 71 16.86 -9.78 -18.94
N GLN A 72 17.86 -10.67 -19.08
CA GLN A 72 18.11 -11.29 -20.38
C GLN A 72 18.68 -12.71 -20.33
N THR A 73 18.25 -13.52 -19.37
CA THR A 73 18.16 -14.96 -19.65
C THR A 73 16.76 -15.16 -20.20
N THR A 74 16.64 -15.36 -21.51
CA THR A 74 15.50 -16.13 -22.01
C THR A 74 15.44 -17.37 -21.12
N LYS A 75 14.44 -17.47 -20.23
CA LYS A 75 14.34 -18.58 -19.27
C LYS A 75 14.72 -19.85 -20.00
N ALA A 76 15.75 -20.52 -19.51
CA ALA A 76 16.23 -21.71 -20.16
C ALA A 76 15.04 -22.70 -20.25
N PRO A 77 14.94 -23.51 -21.31
CA PRO A 77 13.77 -24.36 -21.54
C PRO A 77 13.45 -25.24 -20.32
N GLU A 78 14.46 -25.61 -19.52
CA GLU A 78 14.32 -26.28 -18.24
C GLU A 78 13.56 -25.45 -17.17
N ASP A 79 13.83 -24.15 -17.05
CA ASP A 79 13.18 -23.26 -16.07
C ASP A 79 11.72 -23.04 -16.42
N VAL A 80 11.41 -22.90 -17.72
CA VAL A 80 10.03 -22.78 -18.20
C VAL A 80 9.25 -24.08 -17.97
N ALA A 81 9.89 -25.23 -18.19
CA ALA A 81 9.29 -26.53 -17.91
C ALA A 81 9.03 -26.71 -16.41
N LEU A 82 9.98 -26.31 -15.57
CA LEU A 82 9.86 -26.37 -14.11
C LEU A 82 8.75 -25.45 -13.59
N GLU A 83 8.68 -24.20 -14.05
CA GLU A 83 7.60 -23.28 -13.65
C GLU A 83 6.23 -23.74 -14.12
N ARG A 84 6.13 -24.33 -15.33
CA ARG A 84 4.88 -24.93 -15.81
C ARG A 84 4.49 -26.13 -14.95
N ALA A 85 5.45 -26.96 -14.54
CA ALA A 85 5.20 -28.07 -13.62
C ALA A 85 4.72 -27.60 -12.24
N LEU A 86 5.39 -26.62 -11.65
CA LEU A 86 5.00 -26.02 -10.36
C LEU A 86 3.60 -25.40 -10.42
N ASN A 87 3.29 -24.66 -11.50
CA ASN A 87 1.98 -24.05 -11.68
C ASN A 87 0.87 -25.08 -11.94
N ASN A 88 1.17 -26.21 -12.58
CA ASN A 88 0.19 -27.28 -12.82
C ASN A 88 -0.14 -28.07 -11.54
N ILE A 89 0.82 -28.24 -10.63
CA ILE A 89 0.62 -28.94 -9.35
C ILE A 89 -0.34 -28.14 -8.45
N CYS A 90 -0.21 -26.81 -8.43
CA CYS A 90 -0.95 -25.97 -7.49
C CYS A 90 -2.27 -25.37 -8.03
N ARG A 91 -2.58 -25.51 -9.33
CA ARG A 91 -3.81 -24.92 -9.92
C ARG A 91 -5.11 -25.64 -9.57
N GLY A 92 -5.05 -26.85 -9.02
CA GLY A 92 -6.24 -27.68 -8.74
C GLY A 92 -6.53 -28.01 -7.28
N CYS A 93 -5.61 -27.68 -6.34
CA CYS A 93 -5.65 -28.26 -5.00
C CYS A 93 -6.21 -27.35 -3.89
N SER A 94 -6.59 -26.11 -4.18
CA SER A 94 -7.34 -25.32 -3.20
C SER A 94 -8.43 -24.52 -3.90
N PRO A 95 -9.72 -24.81 -3.68
CA PRO A 95 -10.75 -23.85 -4.04
C PRO A 95 -10.40 -22.53 -3.34
N ILE A 96 -10.41 -21.42 -4.06
CA ILE A 96 -10.37 -20.09 -3.43
C ILE A 96 -11.63 -20.02 -2.58
N ILE A 97 -11.52 -20.36 -1.30
CA ILE A 97 -12.61 -20.18 -0.35
C ILE A 97 -12.75 -18.67 -0.19
N PRO A 98 -13.84 -18.07 -0.68
CA PRO A 98 -13.96 -16.63 -0.63
C PRO A 98 -14.12 -16.22 0.83
N VAL A 99 -13.18 -15.42 1.33
CA VAL A 99 -13.27 -14.84 2.67
C VAL A 99 -14.29 -13.70 2.64
N ARG A 100 -15.55 -14.04 2.94
CA ARG A 100 -16.70 -13.11 2.83
C ARG A 100 -16.69 -12.04 3.89
N ASP A 101 -16.26 -12.38 5.10
CA ASP A 101 -16.24 -11.48 6.25
C ASP A 101 -14.82 -11.26 6.76
N VAL A 102 -14.60 -10.14 7.44
CA VAL A 102 -13.32 -9.86 8.11
C VAL A 102 -13.04 -10.95 9.15
N PRO A 103 -11.87 -11.63 9.10
CA PRO A 103 -11.52 -12.66 10.07
C PRO A 103 -11.52 -12.16 11.52
N ARG A 104 -11.73 -13.09 12.46
CA ARG A 104 -11.66 -12.81 13.89
C ARG A 104 -10.28 -13.17 14.42
N TYR A 105 -9.41 -12.17 14.53
CA TYR A 105 -8.09 -12.30 15.14
C TYR A 105 -8.13 -11.99 16.62
N ASP A 106 -7.33 -12.73 17.37
CA ASP A 106 -7.12 -12.50 18.79
C ASP A 106 -6.11 -11.35 18.99
N VAL A 107 -6.63 -10.18 19.33
CA VAL A 107 -5.82 -8.97 19.56
C VAL A 107 -4.85 -9.17 20.73
N THR A 108 -5.14 -10.05 21.70
CA THR A 108 -4.22 -10.31 22.82
C THR A 108 -2.97 -11.09 22.39
N ARG A 109 -3.10 -11.89 21.32
CA ARG A 109 -1.97 -12.59 20.69
C ARG A 109 -1.15 -11.66 19.78
N ALA A 110 -1.81 -10.73 19.10
CA ALA A 110 -1.14 -9.69 18.32
C ALA A 110 -0.38 -8.72 19.24
N CYS A 111 -1.04 -8.26 20.31
CA CYS A 111 -0.56 -7.30 21.28
C CYS A 111 -0.32 -7.96 22.65
N PRO A 112 0.90 -8.49 22.90
CA PRO A 112 1.24 -9.05 24.21
C PRO A 112 1.19 -7.97 25.31
N ALA A 113 1.04 -8.42 26.56
CA ALA A 113 1.04 -7.54 27.71
C ALA A 113 2.39 -6.81 27.89
N GLY A 114 2.35 -5.56 28.36
CA GLY A 114 3.51 -4.69 28.56
C GLY A 114 3.15 -3.22 28.41
N ASP A 115 4.12 -2.32 28.63
CA ASP A 115 3.88 -0.87 28.69
C ASP A 115 3.36 -0.27 27.37
N ALA A 116 3.68 -0.91 26.23
CA ALA A 116 3.22 -0.53 24.90
C ALA A 116 1.96 -1.29 24.43
N SER A 117 1.33 -2.07 25.32
CA SER A 117 0.20 -2.94 24.97
C SER A 117 -1.07 -2.16 24.61
N GLU A 118 -1.29 -1.00 25.24
CA GLU A 118 -2.54 -0.25 25.03
C GLU A 118 -2.59 0.47 23.68
N SER A 119 -1.50 1.08 23.23
CA SER A 119 -1.42 1.68 21.90
C SER A 119 -1.57 0.61 20.81
N CYS A 120 -0.87 -0.51 20.94
CA CYS A 120 -1.03 -1.67 20.05
C CYS A 120 -2.49 -2.12 19.96
N ARG A 121 -3.16 -2.31 21.12
CA ARG A 121 -4.56 -2.75 21.15
C ARG A 121 -5.51 -1.74 20.50
N LYS A 122 -5.24 -0.44 20.66
CA LYS A 122 -5.99 0.64 19.99
C LYS A 122 -5.80 0.60 18.48
N ASP A 123 -4.56 0.41 18.01
CA ASP A 123 -4.25 0.36 16.58
C ASP A 123 -4.85 -0.88 15.92
N GLU A 124 -4.79 -2.04 16.57
CA GLU A 124 -5.45 -3.27 16.12
C GLU A 124 -6.97 -3.13 16.03
N GLU A 125 -7.60 -2.56 17.05
CA GLU A 125 -9.05 -2.37 17.05
C GLU A 125 -9.48 -1.36 15.98
N LYS A 126 -8.72 -0.27 15.83
CA LYS A 126 -8.96 0.73 14.78
C LYS A 126 -8.81 0.11 13.40
N ALA A 127 -7.76 -0.68 13.18
CA ALA A 127 -7.55 -1.38 11.93
C ALA A 127 -8.70 -2.36 11.63
N ARG A 128 -9.20 -3.08 12.65
CA ARG A 128 -10.37 -3.94 12.52
C ARG A 128 -11.61 -3.18 12.08
N GLN A 129 -11.86 -2.00 12.64
CA GLN A 129 -13.00 -1.16 12.25
C GLN A 129 -12.89 -0.68 10.81
N THR A 130 -11.72 -0.15 10.42
CA THR A 130 -11.46 0.26 9.04
C THR A 130 -11.62 -0.91 8.06
N LEU A 131 -11.14 -2.10 8.43
CA LEU A 131 -11.32 -3.30 7.62
C LEU A 131 -12.79 -3.66 7.45
N LYS A 132 -13.62 -3.57 8.48
CA LYS A 132 -15.07 -3.84 8.36
C LYS A 132 -15.76 -2.88 7.39
N GLU A 133 -15.40 -1.61 7.41
CA GLU A 133 -15.96 -0.59 6.53
C GLU A 133 -15.52 -0.81 5.07
N GLN A 134 -14.25 -1.14 4.86
CA GLN A 134 -13.64 -1.20 3.53
C GLN A 134 -13.61 -2.63 2.95
N TRP A 135 -14.00 -3.66 3.70
CA TRP A 135 -13.85 -5.07 3.31
C TRP A 135 -14.42 -5.36 1.92
N GLY A 136 -15.61 -4.83 1.66
CA GLY A 136 -16.33 -4.98 0.39
C GLY A 136 -15.61 -4.38 -0.81
N THR A 137 -14.69 -3.44 -0.61
CA THR A 137 -13.94 -2.74 -1.68
C THR A 137 -12.76 -3.57 -2.20
N PHE A 138 -12.28 -4.55 -1.43
CA PHE A 138 -11.20 -5.43 -1.84
C PHE A 138 -11.74 -6.61 -2.65
N THR A 139 -10.96 -7.14 -3.60
CA THR A 139 -11.35 -8.30 -4.39
C THR A 139 -11.32 -9.58 -3.56
N ASP A 140 -12.12 -10.60 -3.92
CA ASP A 140 -12.12 -11.90 -3.21
C ASP A 140 -10.73 -12.57 -3.20
N LYS A 141 -9.97 -12.38 -4.29
CA LYS A 141 -8.58 -12.84 -4.39
C LYS A 141 -7.66 -12.11 -3.41
N ALA A 142 -7.72 -10.78 -3.35
CA ALA A 142 -6.92 -10.02 -2.39
C ALA A 142 -7.24 -10.40 -0.94
N ARG A 143 -8.52 -10.60 -0.61
CA ARG A 143 -8.94 -11.05 0.72
C ARG A 143 -8.36 -12.41 1.08
N SER A 144 -8.53 -13.41 0.21
CA SER A 144 -8.02 -14.77 0.45
C SER A 144 -6.49 -14.81 0.56
N ASP A 145 -5.78 -14.20 -0.40
CA ASP A 145 -4.31 -14.18 -0.42
C ASP A 145 -3.75 -13.46 0.81
N CYS A 146 -4.31 -12.30 1.19
CA CYS A 146 -3.83 -11.53 2.33
C CYS A 146 -4.17 -12.17 3.67
N VAL A 147 -5.33 -12.83 3.82
CA VAL A 147 -5.65 -13.57 5.04
C VAL A 147 -4.69 -14.74 5.23
N GLN A 148 -4.47 -15.54 4.18
CA GLN A 148 -3.51 -16.64 4.23
C GLN A 148 -2.11 -16.13 4.58
N THR A 149 -1.66 -15.03 3.96
CA THR A 149 -0.35 -14.44 4.24
C THR A 149 -0.22 -13.93 5.67
N ASN A 150 -1.31 -13.38 6.23
CA ASN A 150 -1.32 -12.82 7.59
C ASN A 150 -1.26 -13.91 8.67
N GLU A 151 -1.73 -15.12 8.37
CA GLU A 151 -1.67 -16.27 9.28
C GLU A 151 -0.29 -16.93 9.31
N ILE A 152 0.54 -16.72 8.29
CA ILE A 152 1.91 -17.23 8.25
C ILE A 152 2.71 -16.58 9.39
N GLY A 153 3.28 -17.41 10.27
CA GLY A 153 4.05 -16.96 11.45
C GLY A 153 3.25 -16.90 12.75
N GLY A 154 1.95 -17.27 12.74
CA GLY A 154 1.19 -17.59 13.96
C GLY A 154 0.75 -16.41 14.82
N ARG A 155 0.94 -15.17 14.34
CA ARG A 155 0.49 -13.94 15.00
C ARG A 155 -0.23 -13.03 14.00
N PRO A 156 -1.45 -13.40 13.56
CA PRO A 156 -2.21 -12.56 12.65
C PRO A 156 -2.56 -11.23 13.32
N SER A 157 -2.58 -10.17 12.53
CA SER A 157 -2.80 -8.79 12.97
C SER A 157 -3.64 -8.02 11.94
N TYR A 158 -4.62 -7.25 12.44
CA TYR A 158 -5.51 -6.46 11.59
C TYR A 158 -4.75 -5.37 10.86
N VAL A 159 -3.71 -4.81 11.49
CA VAL A 159 -2.85 -3.80 10.86
C VAL A 159 -2.14 -4.40 9.64
N GLN A 160 -1.51 -5.56 9.78
CA GLN A 160 -0.79 -6.20 8.66
C GLN A 160 -1.74 -6.69 7.57
N LEU A 161 -2.94 -7.17 7.92
CA LEU A 161 -3.95 -7.55 6.94
C LEU A 161 -4.36 -6.33 6.11
N GLY A 162 -4.63 -5.19 6.77
CA GLY A 162 -4.97 -3.94 6.10
C GLY A 162 -3.85 -3.43 5.19
N ILE A 163 -2.58 -3.59 5.61
CA ILE A 163 -1.42 -3.23 4.78
C ILE A 163 -1.38 -4.10 3.52
N CYS A 164 -1.47 -5.43 3.66
CA CYS A 164 -1.46 -6.33 2.50
C CYS A 164 -2.56 -5.95 1.49
N LEU A 165 -3.78 -5.76 1.97
CA LEU A 165 -4.92 -5.42 1.12
C LEU A 165 -4.69 -4.11 0.36
N LYS A 166 -4.22 -3.06 1.04
CA LYS A 166 -3.92 -1.77 0.40
C LYS A 166 -2.77 -1.88 -0.60
N THR A 167 -1.74 -2.66 -0.30
CA THR A 167 -0.64 -2.89 -1.25
C THR A 167 -1.14 -3.60 -2.51
N THR A 168 -1.97 -4.64 -2.37
CA THR A 168 -2.55 -5.34 -3.53
C THR A 168 -3.50 -4.45 -4.36
N GLN A 169 -4.11 -3.45 -3.73
CA GLN A 169 -4.98 -2.49 -4.40
C GLN A 169 -4.19 -1.41 -5.15
N ILE A 170 -3.05 -0.96 -4.61
CA ILE A 170 -2.22 0.10 -5.20
C ILE A 170 -1.28 -0.47 -6.28
N ALA A 171 -0.78 -1.70 -6.13
CA ALA A 171 0.22 -2.28 -7.04
C ALA A 171 -0.13 -2.20 -8.53
N PRO A 172 -1.38 -2.45 -8.98
CA PRO A 172 -1.75 -2.32 -10.40
C PRO A 172 -1.68 -0.90 -10.95
N THR A 173 -1.58 0.12 -10.08
CA THR A 173 -1.59 1.54 -10.46
C THR A 173 -0.18 2.16 -10.52
N LEU A 174 0.85 1.44 -10.08
CA LEU A 174 2.21 1.93 -10.07
C LEU A 174 2.84 1.76 -11.47
N PRO A 175 3.51 2.79 -12.02
CA PRO A 175 4.23 2.64 -13.27
C PRO A 175 5.41 1.68 -13.07
N GLU A 176 5.48 0.62 -13.86
CA GLU A 176 6.67 -0.22 -13.95
C GLU A 176 7.82 0.66 -14.45
N GLY A 177 8.89 0.80 -13.65
CA GLY A 177 9.94 1.79 -13.85
C GLY A 177 10.52 1.78 -15.27
N ARG A 178 10.53 2.98 -15.87
CA ARG A 178 11.30 3.33 -17.07
C ARG A 178 12.70 3.79 -16.67
#